data_AF-A0A5B6VTN6-F1
#
_entry.id   AF-A0A5B6VTN6-F1
#
_cell.length_a   1.000
_cell.length_b   1.000
_cell.length_c   1.000
_cell.angle_alpha   90.00
_cell.angle_beta   90.00
_cell.angle_gamma   90.00
#
_symmetry.space_group_name_H-M   'P 1'
#
loop_
_entity.id
_entity.type
_entity.pdbx_description
1 polymer ?
#
loop_
_entity_poly.entity_id
_entity_poly.type
_entity_poly.pdbx_seq_one_letter_code
_entity_poly.pdbx_strand_id
1 'polypeptide(L)'
;MSMFPEANIKHLVHSTSDHCPLLITTIKEEYMNKRETFKFQAWWVFEETFEAKVKRIWDTASGLRRWAIRIGISRRRKKEILTLKLFKLMEAEMTDDNLVELLDTKE
;
A
#
# COMPACT_ATOMS: atom_id res chain seq x y z
N MET A 1 -14.37 46.56 2.48
CA MET A 1 -14.88 45.31 1.88
C MET A 1 -13.69 44.37 1.68
N SER A 2 -13.61 43.28 2.42
CA SER A 2 -12.59 42.25 2.20
C SER A 2 -13.07 41.33 1.08
N MET A 3 -12.37 41.30 -0.06
CA MET A 3 -12.76 40.46 -1.19
C MET A 3 -12.50 38.96 -0.95
N PHE A 4 -11.62 38.62 0.00
CA PHE A 4 -11.19 37.25 0.29
C PHE A 4 -10.94 37.03 1.78
N PRO A 5 -11.99 36.96 2.62
CA PRO A 5 -11.85 36.80 4.08
C PRO A 5 -11.22 35.46 4.49
N GLU A 6 -11.18 34.48 3.59
CA GLU A 6 -10.67 33.12 3.82
C GLU A 6 -9.27 32.89 3.22
N ALA A 7 -8.71 33.89 2.53
CA ALA A 7 -7.37 33.81 1.98
C ALA A 7 -6.32 33.99 3.09
N ASN A 8 -5.45 33.01 3.25
CA ASN A 8 -4.31 33.06 4.14
C ASN A 8 -3.02 32.98 3.32
N ILE A 9 -2.04 33.83 3.65
CA ILE A 9 -0.74 33.85 3.00
C ILE A 9 0.31 33.50 4.04
N LYS A 10 1.07 32.42 3.81
CA LYS A 10 2.19 32.00 4.65
C LYS A 10 3.48 32.14 3.86
N HIS A 11 4.46 32.83 4.42
CA HIS A 11 5.81 32.84 3.87
C HIS A 11 6.52 31.55 4.29
N LEU A 12 6.93 30.75 3.30
CA LEU A 12 7.72 29.54 3.53
C LEU A 12 9.20 29.93 3.54
N VAL A 13 9.69 30.41 4.69
CA VAL A 13 11.11 30.71 4.86
C VAL A 13 11.89 29.41 4.77
N HIS A 14 12.54 29.16 3.63
CA HIS A 14 13.45 28.04 3.47
C HIS A 14 14.88 28.55 3.64
N SER A 15 15.61 28.04 4.63
CA SER A 15 16.97 28.51 4.96
C SER A 15 18.02 28.20 3.89
N THR A 16 17.66 27.47 2.83
CA THR A 16 18.59 27.03 1.78
C THR A 16 18.16 27.42 0.37
N SER A 17 17.20 28.34 0.23
CA SER A 17 16.75 28.87 -1.06
C SER A 17 16.59 30.38 -0.99
N ASP A 18 17.26 31.10 -1.88
CA ASP A 18 17.12 32.57 -2.02
C ASP A 18 15.77 32.96 -2.65
N HIS A 19 15.01 31.98 -3.15
CA HIS A 19 13.63 32.19 -3.54
C HIS A 19 12.75 32.19 -2.29
N CYS A 20 11.86 33.19 -2.20
CA CYS A 20 10.91 33.45 -1.12
C CYS A 20 9.53 32.87 -1.50
N PRO A 21 9.27 31.56 -1.33
CA PRO A 21 7.98 30.99 -1.71
C PRO A 21 6.87 31.48 -0.79
N LEU A 22 5.82 32.04 -1.40
CA LEU A 22 4.58 32.41 -0.73
C LEU A 22 3.55 31.29 -0.95
N LEU A 23 3.02 30.74 0.13
CA LEU A 23 1.92 29.79 0.11
C LEU A 23 0.60 30.55 0.31
N ILE A 24 -0.24 30.57 -0.72
CA ILE A 24 -1.58 31.16 -0.67
C ILE A 24 -2.59 30.02 -0.51
N THR A 25 -3.34 30.02 0.59
CA THR A 25 -4.43 29.07 0.81
C THR A 25 -5.76 29.81 0.86
N THR A 26 -6.76 29.31 0.13
CA THR A 26 -8.12 29.86 0.10
C THR A 26 -9.14 28.92 0.73
N ILE A 27 -8.68 27.80 1.29
CA ILE A 27 -9.50 26.74 1.87
C ILE A 27 -9.04 26.54 3.31
N LYS A 28 -9.98 26.45 4.27
CA LYS A 28 -9.67 26.08 5.65
C LYS A 28 -8.98 24.70 5.68
N GLU A 29 -7.77 24.65 6.25
CA GLU A 29 -6.97 23.42 6.45
C GLU A 29 -7.75 22.32 7.21
N GLU A 30 -8.83 22.69 7.93
CA GLU A 30 -9.66 21.80 8.76
C GLU A 30 -10.40 20.67 8.00
N TYR A 31 -10.57 20.75 6.68
CA TYR A 31 -11.38 19.78 5.91
C TYR A 31 -10.61 18.88 4.93
N MET A 32 -9.28 18.90 4.95
CA MET A 32 -8.53 17.83 4.33
C MET A 32 -8.48 16.65 5.30
N ASN A 33 -9.65 16.04 5.55
CA ASN A 33 -9.73 14.63 5.88
C ASN A 33 -8.72 13.97 4.94
N LYS A 34 -7.61 13.46 5.48
CA LYS A 34 -6.56 12.81 4.70
C LYS A 34 -7.24 11.64 3.99
N ARG A 35 -7.83 11.89 2.82
CA ARG A 35 -8.40 10.87 1.96
C ARG A 35 -7.24 9.93 1.78
N GLU A 36 -7.36 8.70 2.29
CA GLU A 36 -6.30 7.71 2.22
C GLU A 36 -5.76 7.74 0.79
N THR A 37 -4.58 8.33 0.63
CA THR A 37 -4.00 8.46 -0.68
C THR A 37 -3.73 7.05 -1.16
N PHE A 38 -4.04 6.78 -2.42
CA PHE A 38 -3.72 5.50 -3.00
C PHE A 38 -2.21 5.25 -2.83
N LYS A 39 -1.86 4.14 -2.18
CA LYS A 39 -0.47 3.73 -1.95
C LYS A 39 -0.21 2.44 -2.72
N PHE A 40 0.76 2.51 -3.62
CA PHE A 40 1.32 1.34 -4.27
C PHE A 40 2.13 0.53 -3.25
N GLN A 41 2.03 -0.80 -3.31
CA GLN A 41 2.87 -1.69 -2.51
C GLN A 41 3.77 -2.48 -3.45
N ALA A 42 5.08 -2.46 -3.20
CA ALA A 42 6.08 -3.06 -4.08
C ALA A 42 5.78 -4.53 -4.39
N TRP A 43 5.21 -5.27 -3.43
CA TRP A 43 4.94 -6.68 -3.62
C TRP A 43 3.86 -6.98 -4.68
N TRP A 44 3.06 -6.00 -5.10
CA TRP A 44 2.04 -6.21 -6.14
C TRP A 44 2.66 -6.65 -7.46
N VAL A 45 3.91 -6.29 -7.76
CA VAL A 45 4.58 -6.71 -9.01
C VAL A 45 4.88 -8.20 -9.07
N PHE A 46 4.88 -8.89 -7.92
CA PHE A 46 5.08 -10.34 -7.87
C PHE A 46 3.77 -11.11 -8.07
N GLU A 47 2.61 -10.44 -8.08
CA GLU A 47 1.35 -11.08 -8.38
C GLU A 47 1.24 -11.24 -9.90
N GLU A 48 1.17 -12.48 -10.40
CA GLU A 48 1.07 -12.79 -11.83
C GLU A 48 -0.06 -12.03 -12.55
N THR A 49 -1.15 -11.76 -11.83
CA THR A 49 -2.32 -11.07 -12.36
C THR A 49 -2.21 -9.55 -12.36
N PHE A 50 -1.14 -8.97 -11.78
CA PHE A 50 -1.02 -7.54 -11.56
C PHE A 50 -1.07 -6.72 -12.85
N GLU A 51 -0.22 -7.04 -13.82
CA GLU A 51 -0.10 -6.25 -15.05
C GLU A 51 -1.43 -6.23 -15.83
N ALA A 52 -2.01 -7.41 -16.06
CA ALA A 52 -3.31 -7.54 -16.73
C ALA A 52 -4.41 -6.77 -16.00
N LYS A 53 -4.37 -6.77 -14.66
CA LYS A 53 -5.35 -6.05 -13.84
C LYS A 53 -5.18 -4.54 -13.92
N VAL A 54 -3.94 -4.04 -13.83
CA VAL A 54 -3.64 -2.60 -13.93
C VAL A 54 -4.07 -2.07 -15.29
N LYS A 55 -3.71 -2.74 -16.39
CA LYS A 55 -4.13 -2.34 -17.75
C LYS A 55 -5.65 -2.18 -17.83
N ARG A 56 -6.38 -3.21 -17.41
CA ARG A 56 -7.87 -3.19 -17.42
C ARG A 56 -8.45 -2.08 -16.55
N ILE A 57 -7.84 -1.80 -15.40
CA ILE A 57 -8.32 -0.74 -14.50
C ILE A 57 -8.03 0.64 -15.08
N TRP A 58 -6.89 0.81 -15.74
CA TRP A 58 -6.53 2.05 -16.40
C TRP A 58 -7.54 2.44 -17.47
N ASP A 59 -8.07 1.44 -18.20
CA ASP A 59 -9.11 1.64 -19.21
C ASP A 59 -10.50 1.93 -18.63
N THR A 60 -10.76 1.54 -17.37
CA THR A 60 -12.09 1.61 -16.73
C THR A 60 -12.18 2.61 -15.57
N ALA A 61 -11.09 3.36 -15.31
CA ALA A 61 -10.94 4.42 -14.30
C ALA A 61 -11.33 4.07 -12.85
N SER A 62 -11.59 2.80 -12.51
CA SER A 62 -11.96 2.41 -11.15
C SER A 62 -11.66 0.94 -10.83
N GLY A 63 -11.19 0.66 -9.61
CA GLY A 63 -11.15 -0.72 -9.08
C GLY A 63 -9.82 -1.21 -8.50
N LEU A 64 -8.73 -0.45 -8.59
CA LEU A 64 -7.42 -0.88 -8.09
C LEU A 64 -7.41 -1.10 -6.58
N ARG A 65 -8.06 -0.22 -5.82
CA ARG A 65 -8.21 -0.37 -4.36
C ARG A 65 -8.93 -1.67 -3.98
N ARG A 66 -10.02 -2.01 -4.68
CA ARG A 66 -10.78 -3.25 -4.42
C ARG A 66 -9.94 -4.49 -4.75
N TRP A 67 -9.21 -4.46 -5.86
CA TRP A 67 -8.30 -5.55 -6.20
C TRP A 67 -7.18 -5.70 -5.16
N ALA A 68 -6.51 -4.60 -4.80
CA ALA A 68 -5.44 -4.56 -3.80
C ALA A 68 -5.88 -5.15 -2.45
N ILE A 69 -7.09 -4.81 -1.97
CA ILE A 69 -7.65 -5.39 -0.75
C ILE A 69 -7.82 -6.90 -0.89
N ARG A 70 -8.39 -7.37 -2.02
CA ARG A 70 -8.63 -8.79 -2.26
C ARG A 70 -7.34 -9.61 -2.32
N ILE A 71 -6.33 -9.14 -3.05
CA ILE A 71 -5.03 -9.85 -3.12
C ILE A 71 -4.33 -9.84 -1.76
N GLY A 72 -4.44 -8.75 -1.00
CA GLY A 72 -3.90 -8.68 0.36
C GLY A 72 -4.52 -9.73 1.29
N ILE A 73 -5.84 -9.89 1.24
CA ILE A 73 -6.55 -10.92 2.01
C ILE A 73 -6.12 -12.33 1.57
N SER A 74 -6.06 -12.58 0.26
CA SER A 74 -5.66 -13.89 -0.26
C SER A 74 -4.24 -14.25 0.18
N ARG A 75 -3.30 -13.33 0.02
CA ARG A 75 -1.89 -13.51 0.40
C ARG A 75 -1.75 -13.74 1.90
N ARG A 76 -2.49 -13.00 2.74
CA ARG A 76 -2.51 -13.20 4.19
C ARG A 76 -3.00 -14.61 4.55
N ARG A 77 -4.10 -15.07 3.95
CA ARG A 77 -4.63 -16.42 4.19
C ARG A 77 -3.64 -17.51 3.77
N LYS A 78 -3.02 -17.38 2.60
CA LYS A 78 -1.97 -18.32 2.14
C LYS A 78 -0.80 -18.37 3.14
N LYS A 79 -0.35 -17.21 3.63
CA LYS A 79 0.70 -17.12 4.65
C LYS A 79 0.29 -17.81 5.96
N GLU A 80 -0.94 -17.60 6.44
CA GLU A 80 -1.46 -18.24 7.65
C GLU A 80 -1.50 -19.77 7.50
N ILE A 81 -1.98 -20.29 6.36
CA ILE A 81 -2.00 -21.73 6.07
C ILE A 81 -0.59 -22.33 6.03
N LEU A 82 0.34 -21.69 5.32
CA LEU A 82 1.74 -22.13 5.25
C LEU A 82 2.40 -22.13 6.64
N THR A 83 2.13 -21.09 7.44
CA THR A 83 2.66 -20.99 8.82
C THR A 83 2.13 -22.13 9.69
N LEU A 84 0.84 -22.46 9.59
CA LEU A 84 0.26 -23.60 10.31
C LEU A 84 0.84 -24.94 9.84
N LYS A 85 1.09 -25.10 8.52
CA LYS A 85 1.72 -26.31 7.98
C LYS A 85 3.14 -26.48 8.52
N LEU A 86 3.93 -25.41 8.51
CA LEU A 86 5.29 -25.40 9.08
C LEU A 86 5.29 -25.75 10.56
N PHE A 87 4.38 -25.18 11.34
CA PHE A 87 4.28 -25.50 12.77
C PHE A 87 3.99 -26.99 13.01
N LYS A 88 3.05 -27.57 12.25
CA LYS A 88 2.75 -29.00 12.33
C LYS A 88 3.94 -29.89 11.94
N LEU A 89 4.68 -29.53 10.90
CA LEU A 89 5.87 -30.27 10.47
C LEU A 89 7.00 -30.17 11.49
N MET A 90 7.11 -29.03 12.20
CA MET A 90 8.09 -28.87 13.29
C MET A 90 7.73 -29.67 14.56
N GLU A 91 6.44 -29.91 14.81
CA GLU A 91 5.98 -30.74 15.93
C GLU A 91 6.00 -32.25 15.61
N ALA A 92 5.98 -32.61 14.32
CA ALA A 92 6.05 -34.00 13.89
C ALA A 92 7.43 -34.62 14.17
N GLU A 93 7.46 -35.94 14.31
CA GLU A 93 8.71 -36.69 14.49
C GLU A 93 9.65 -36.43 13.31
N MET A 94 10.94 -36.19 13.57
CA MET A 94 11.90 -35.81 12.55
C MET A 94 12.30 -37.02 11.69
N THR A 95 11.41 -37.39 10.78
CA THR A 95 11.65 -38.39 9.74
C THR A 95 12.30 -37.74 8.53
N ASP A 96 13.03 -38.51 7.73
CA ASP A 96 13.63 -38.05 6.46
C ASP A 96 12.56 -37.42 5.55
N ASP A 97 11.37 -38.02 5.50
CA ASP A 97 10.23 -37.50 4.74
C ASP A 97 9.76 -36.12 5.23
N ASN A 98 9.68 -35.91 6.56
CA ASN A 98 9.30 -34.61 7.13
C ASN A 98 10.38 -33.53 6.92
N LEU A 99 11.66 -33.92 6.89
CA LEU A 99 12.77 -33.02 6.57
C LEU A 99 12.72 -32.54 5.11
N VAL A 100 12.41 -33.45 4.18
CA VAL A 100 12.20 -33.11 2.76
C VAL A 100 11.02 -32.14 2.62
N GLU A 101 9.87 -32.43 3.23
CA GLU A 101 8.69 -31.56 3.16
C GLU A 101 8.92 -30.18 3.81
N LEU A 102 9.77 -30.09 4.84
CA LEU A 102 10.15 -28.83 5.48
C LEU A 102 11.04 -27.94 4.59
N LEU A 103 11.91 -28.55 3.78
CA LEU A 103 12.75 -27.83 2.82
C LEU A 103 11.89 -27.29 1.66
N ASP A 104 11.01 -28.12 1.10
CA ASP A 104 10.12 -27.74 0.00
C ASP A 104 9.09 -26.66 0.38
N THR A 105 8.78 -26.53 1.68
CA THR A 105 7.85 -25.50 2.18
C THR A 105 8.54 -24.15 2.50
N LYS A 106 9.87 -24.08 2.42
CA LYS A 106 10.65 -22.84 2.64
C LYS A 106 11.08 -22.12 1.35
N GLU A 107 11.09 -22.80 0.20
CA GLU A 107 11.25 -22.16 -1.13
C GLU A 107 9.94 -21.54 -1.64
#